data_AF-A1WRV7-F1
#
_entry.id   AF-A1WRV7-F1
#
_cell.length_a   1.000
_cell.length_b   1.000
_cell.length_c   1.000
_cell.angle_alpha   90.00
_cell.angle_beta   90.00
_cell.angle_gamma   90.00
#
_symmetry.space_group_name_H-M   'P 1'
#
loop_
_entity.id
_entity.type
_entity.pdbx_description
1 polymer ?
#
loop_
_entity_poly.entity_id
_entity_poly.type
_entity_poly.pdbx_seq_one_letter_code
_entity_poly.pdbx_strand_id
1 'polypeptide(L)' 'MRWLLTGGEVADITQAKSLLEGLKADAVLADKGYDADALIDSIQVAGATAVIPPRRNRVVQ' A
#
# COMPACT_ATOMS: atom_id res chain seq x y z
N MET A 1 -7.49 1.92 -15.28
CA MET A 1 -6.02 1.72 -15.25
C MET A 1 -5.36 3.04 -14.87
N ARG A 2 -4.54 3.07 -13.82
CA ARG A 2 -3.83 4.26 -13.33
C ARG A 2 -2.37 3.89 -13.16
N TRP A 3 -1.48 4.73 -13.67
CA TRP A 3 -0.03 4.50 -13.62
C TRP A 3 0.61 5.78 -13.10
N LEU A 4 1.57 5.63 -12.20
CA LEU A 4 2.39 6.74 -11.72
C LEU A 4 3.84 6.34 -11.90
N LEU A 5 4.57 7.11 -12.71
CA LEU A 5 5.99 6.90 -12.94
C LEU A 5 6.77 7.85 -12.05
N THR A 6 7.70 7.31 -11.25
CA THR A 6 8.57 8.07 -10.37
C THR A 6 10.01 8.07 -10.87
N GLY A 7 10.82 9.02 -10.36
CA GLY A 7 12.27 8.97 -10.49
C GLY A 7 12.83 7.71 -9.83
N GLY A 8 13.96 7.20 -10.34
CA GLY A 8 14.54 5.93 -9.88
C GLY A 8 14.98 5.94 -8.41
N GLU A 9 15.18 7.13 -7.83
CA GLU A 9 15.49 7.31 -6.41
C GLU A 9 14.26 7.24 -5.48
N VAL A 10 13.05 7.37 -6.03
CA VAL A 10 11.83 7.45 -5.25
C VAL A 10 11.28 6.05 -5.00
N ALA A 11 11.14 5.70 -3.73
CA ALA A 11 10.50 4.44 -3.35
C ALA A 11 9.01 4.45 -3.72
N ASP A 12 8.56 3.40 -4.40
CA ASP A 12 7.18 3.23 -4.89
C ASP A 12 6.13 3.33 -3.77
N ILE A 13 6.52 2.96 -2.55
CA ILE A 13 5.66 3.00 -1.36
C ILE A 13 5.14 4.42 -1.05
N THR A 14 5.89 5.45 -1.41
CA THR A 14 5.47 6.85 -1.22
C THR A 14 4.29 7.24 -2.10
N GLN A 15 4.10 6.53 -3.22
CA GLN A 15 3.06 6.81 -4.20
C GLN A 15 1.89 5.82 -4.14
N ALA A 16 2.09 4.67 -3.50
CA ALA A 16 1.07 3.65 -3.32
C ALA A 16 -0.24 4.19 -2.73
N LYS A 17 -0.14 5.07 -1.72
CA LYS A 17 -1.31 5.73 -1.13
C LYS A 17 -2.09 6.57 -2.16
N SER A 18 -1.39 7.42 -2.91
CA SER A 18 -2.00 8.29 -3.93
C SER A 18 -2.63 7.48 -5.07
N LEU A 19 -2.08 6.31 -5.38
CA LEU A 19 -2.63 5.40 -6.37
C LEU A 19 -3.93 4.74 -5.89
N LEU A 20 -4.01 4.38 -4.61
CA LEU A 20 -5.17 3.77 -3.98
C LEU A 20 -6.26 4.78 -3.60
N GLU A 21 -5.92 6.06 -3.48
CA GLU A 21 -6.86 7.10 -3.10
C GLU A 21 -8.03 7.23 -4.10
N GLY A 22 -9.26 7.13 -3.58
CA GLY A 22 -10.50 7.20 -4.35
C GLY A 22 -10.88 5.89 -5.05
N LEU A 23 -10.07 4.83 -4.94
CA LEU A 23 -10.47 3.50 -5.39
C LEU A 23 -11.28 2.79 -4.30
N LYS A 24 -12.47 2.30 -4.65
CA LYS A 24 -13.17 1.32 -3.84
C LYS A 24 -12.69 -0.08 -4.23
N ALA A 25 -12.09 -0.77 -3.27
CA ALA A 25 -11.69 -2.16 -3.39
C ALA A 25 -12.07 -2.88 -2.09
N ASP A 26 -12.41 -4.17 -2.16
CA ASP A 26 -12.68 -4.96 -0.96
C ASP A 26 -11.37 -5.49 -0.34
N ALA A 27 -10.34 -5.69 -1.17
CA ALA A 27 -9.02 -6.10 -0.74
C ALA A 27 -7.92 -5.47 -1.62
N VAL A 28 -6.78 -5.17 -1.01
CA VAL A 28 -5.58 -4.66 -1.67
C VAL A 28 -4.45 -5.67 -1.45
N LEU A 29 -4.03 -6.31 -2.55
CA LEU A 29 -2.89 -7.21 -2.58
C LEU A 29 -1.63 -6.43 -2.96
N ALA A 30 -0.58 -6.52 -2.16
CA ALA A 30 0.70 -5.89 -2.46
C ALA A 30 1.88 -6.74 -1.99
N ASP A 31 3.05 -6.46 -2.54
CA ASP A 31 4.29 -7.13 -2.14
C ASP A 31 4.74 -6.69 -0.74
N LYS A 32 5.59 -7.49 -0.09
CA LYS A 32 6.26 -7.19 1.18
C LYS A 32 6.97 -5.83 1.20
N GLY A 33 7.41 -5.33 0.05
CA GLY A 33 7.94 -3.98 -0.12
C GLY A 33 6.94 -2.87 0.27
N TYR A 34 5.64 -3.14 0.26
CA TYR A 34 4.56 -2.20 0.57
C TYR A 34 3.99 -2.36 1.98
N ASP A 35 4.60 -3.20 2.79
CA ASP A 35 4.24 -3.36 4.19
C ASP A 35 4.67 -2.13 5.02
N ALA A 36 3.89 -1.06 4.92
CA ALA A 36 4.00 0.14 5.75
C ALA A 36 2.67 0.45 6.42
N ASP A 37 2.74 0.80 7.71
CA ASP A 37 1.57 1.11 8.54
C ASP A 37 0.70 2.18 7.89
N ALA A 38 1.30 3.28 7.41
CA ALA A 38 0.57 4.36 6.75
C ALA A 38 -0.22 3.90 5.51
N LEU A 39 0.24 2.87 4.80
CA LEU A 39 -0.46 2.32 3.64
C LEU A 39 -1.60 1.40 4.09
N ILE A 40 -1.33 0.51 5.05
CA ILE A 40 -2.33 -0.39 5.64
C ILE A 40 -3.48 0.42 6.25
N ASP A 41 -3.18 1.44 7.04
CA ASP A 41 -4.16 2.34 7.64
C ASP A 41 -5.01 3.02 6.56
N SER A 42 -4.39 3.49 5.48
CA SER A 42 -5.12 4.13 4.37
C SER A 42 -6.06 3.14 3.67
N ILE A 43 -5.63 1.88 3.50
CA ILE A 43 -6.43 0.79 2.93
C ILE A 43 -7.62 0.46 3.85
N GLN A 44 -7.39 0.35 5.16
CA GLN A 44 -8.43 0.10 6.15
C GLN A 44 -9.45 1.25 6.24
N VAL A 45 -8.98 2.51 6.22
CA VAL A 45 -9.85 3.70 6.18
C VAL A 45 -10.69 3.74 4.91
N ALA A 46 -10.16 3.26 3.78
CA ALA A 46 -10.91 3.10 2.54
C ALA A 46 -11.94 1.95 2.59
N GLY A 47 -11.97 1.17 3.67
CA GLY A 47 -12.87 0.03 3.86
C GLY A 47 -12.39 -1.26 3.20
N ALA A 48 -11.11 -1.32 2.83
CA ALA A 48 -10.50 -2.45 2.14
C ALA A 48 -9.62 -3.28 3.10
N THR A 49 -9.42 -4.56 2.78
CA THR A 49 -8.51 -5.44 3.54
C THR A 49 -7.11 -5.41 2.92
N ALA A 50 -6.08 -5.06 3.69
CA ALA A 50 -4.70 -5.13 3.24
C ALA A 50 -4.18 -6.57 3.31
N VAL A 51 -3.97 -7.20 2.16
CA VAL A 51 -3.37 -8.54 2.03
C VAL A 51 -1.92 -8.36 1.62
N ILE A 52 -1.04 -8.07 2.58
CA ILE A 52 0.37 -7.79 2.35
C ILE A 52 1.22 -8.73 3.23
N PRO A 53 2.21 -9.45 2.68
CA PRO A 53 3.10 -10.27 3.49
C PRO A 53 3.92 -9.41 4.47
N PRO A 54 4.02 -9.77 5.76
CA PRO A 54 4.73 -8.96 6.75
C PRO A 54 6.24 -8.92 6.51
N ARG A 55 6.86 -7.77 6.79
CA ARG A 55 8.31 -7.59 6.85
C ARG A 55 8.92 -8.41 7.98
N ARG A 56 10.18 -8.83 7.80
CA ARG A 56 10.89 -9.73 8.74
C ARG A 56 11.03 -9.14 10.16
N ASN A 57 10.91 -7.82 10.29
CA ASN A 57 10.96 -7.10 11.57
C ASN A 57 9.58 -6.56 12.02
N ARG A 58 8.48 -6.95 11.37
CA ARG A 58 7.15 -6.48 11.76
C ARG A 58 6.66 -7.29 12.97
N VAL A 59 6.25 -6.58 14.01
CA VAL A 59 5.81 -7.15 15.30
C VAL A 59 4.29 -7.26 15.38
N VAL A 60 3.56 -6.38 14.68
CA VAL A 60 2.08 -6.32 14.65
C VAL A 60 1.66 -5.87 13.25
N GLN A 61 0.56 -6.42 12.71
CA GLN A 61 -0.05 -6.06 11.43
C GLN A 61 -1.53 -5.78 11.61
#